data_AF-A0A2U3YKM1-F1
#
_entry.id   AF-A0A2U3YKM1-F1
#
_cell.length_a   1.000
_cell.length_b   1.000
_cell.length_c   1.000
_cell.angle_alpha   90.00
_cell.angle_beta   90.00
_cell.angle_gamma   90.00
#
_symmetry.space_group_name_H-M   'P 1'
#
loop_
_entity.id
_entity.type
_entity.pdbx_description
1 polymer ?
#
loop_
_entity_poly.entity_id
_entity_poly.type
_entity_poly.pdbx_seq_one_letter_code
_entity_poly.pdbx_strand_id
1 'polypeptide(L)'
;MARNTLSSRFRRVDIDEFDENKFVDEQEEAAAAAGEPGPDPSEVDGLLRQGDMLRAFHAALRNSPINTKNQAVKERAQGVVLKVLTNFKSSEIEQAVQSLDRNGIDLLMKYIYKGFEKPTENSSAVLLQWHEKALAVGGLGSIIRVLTARKTV
;
A
#
# COMPACT_ATOMS: atom_id res chain seq x y z
N MET A 1 -27.99 32.51 45.74
CA MET A 1 -28.11 31.30 44.90
C MET A 1 -26.76 30.98 44.30
N ALA A 2 -26.18 29.82 44.61
CA ALA A 2 -24.89 29.42 44.07
C ALA A 2 -25.03 29.12 42.57
N ARG A 3 -24.22 29.79 41.74
CA ARG A 3 -24.16 29.55 40.30
C ARG A 3 -23.64 28.13 40.06
N ASN A 4 -24.42 27.33 39.33
CA ASN A 4 -24.07 25.95 39.06
C ASN A 4 -22.85 25.88 38.13
N THR A 5 -21.73 25.39 38.64
CA THR A 5 -20.44 25.26 37.93
C THR A 5 -20.34 23.94 37.12
N LEU A 6 -21.45 23.44 36.55
CA LEU A 6 -21.57 22.16 35.79
C LEU A 6 -20.72 22.06 34.51
N SER A 7 -19.61 22.78 34.40
CA SER A 7 -18.66 22.54 33.33
C SER A 7 -17.97 21.20 33.58
N SER A 8 -18.48 20.14 32.99
CA SER A 8 -17.82 18.82 32.95
C SER A 8 -16.70 18.75 31.90
N ARG A 9 -16.27 19.89 31.32
CA ARG A 9 -15.22 19.95 30.29
C ARG A 9 -13.91 19.30 30.74
N PHE A 10 -13.59 19.35 32.03
CA PHE A 10 -12.40 18.70 32.59
C PHE A 10 -12.42 17.16 32.47
N ARG A 11 -13.60 16.54 32.34
CA ARG A 11 -13.75 15.08 32.17
C ARG A 11 -13.67 14.63 30.71
N ARG A 12 -13.63 15.57 29.76
CA ARG A 12 -13.50 15.29 28.33
C ARG A 12 -12.06 15.41 27.84
N VAL A 13 -11.14 15.80 28.72
CA VAL A 13 -9.72 15.86 28.40
C VAL A 13 -9.21 14.42 28.39
N ASP A 14 -8.67 14.01 27.26
CA ASP A 14 -7.97 12.75 27.12
C ASP A 14 -6.59 12.90 27.75
N ILE A 15 -6.45 12.41 28.98
CA ILE A 15 -5.20 12.47 29.74
C ILE A 15 -4.19 11.40 29.28
N ASP A 16 -4.67 10.34 28.62
CA ASP A 16 -3.83 9.24 28.14
C ASP A 16 -2.97 9.68 26.94
N GLU A 17 -3.40 10.71 26.21
CA GLU A 17 -2.60 11.34 25.13
C GLU A 17 -1.27 11.92 25.65
N PHE A 18 -1.20 12.28 26.93
CA PHE A 18 -0.03 12.87 27.58
C PHE A 18 0.76 11.89 28.45
N ASP A 19 0.41 10.59 28.46
CA ASP A 19 1.18 9.57 29.18
C ASP A 19 2.56 9.37 28.52
N GLU A 20 3.63 9.58 29.28
CA GLU A 20 5.01 9.39 28.83
C GLU A 20 5.31 7.94 28.42
N ASN A 21 4.53 6.97 28.91
CA ASN A 21 4.65 5.55 28.55
C ASN A 21 3.87 5.18 27.28
N LYS A 22 3.11 6.11 26.70
CA LYS A 22 2.35 5.85 25.46
C LYS A 22 3.32 5.47 24.35
N PHE A 23 3.14 4.28 23.79
CA PHE A 23 3.97 3.81 22.68
C PHE A 23 3.79 4.73 21.46
N VAL A 24 4.89 5.28 20.98
CA VAL A 24 4.97 6.00 19.71
C VAL A 24 5.85 5.19 18.78
N ASP A 25 5.42 4.99 17.54
CA ASP A 25 6.27 4.34 16.55
C ASP A 25 7.59 5.09 16.45
N GLU A 26 8.71 4.36 16.46
CA GLU A 26 10.02 4.96 16.23
C GLU A 26 9.96 5.77 14.94
N GLN A 27 10.10 7.09 15.10
CA GLN A 27 10.43 7.98 14.00
C GLN A 27 11.88 7.65 13.66
N GLU A 28 12.08 6.56 12.93
CA GLU A 28 13.27 6.41 12.13
C GLU A 28 13.25 7.64 11.24
N GLU A 29 14.05 8.64 11.63
CA GLU A 29 14.28 9.87 10.92
C GLU A 29 14.81 9.39 9.59
N ALA A 30 13.87 9.23 8.65
CA ALA A 30 14.16 8.78 7.32
C ALA A 30 15.12 9.85 6.82
N ALA A 31 16.42 9.54 6.89
CA ALA A 31 17.45 10.25 6.20
C ALA A 31 16.81 10.63 4.87
N ALA A 32 16.81 11.93 4.58
CA ALA A 32 16.17 12.52 3.44
C ALA A 32 16.66 11.83 2.14
N ALA A 33 16.16 10.64 1.87
CA ALA A 33 16.10 10.03 0.58
C ALA A 33 15.05 10.88 -0.10
N ALA A 34 15.55 11.97 -0.68
CA ALA A 34 14.85 12.92 -1.53
C ALA A 34 13.63 12.23 -2.13
N GLY A 35 12.43 12.74 -1.82
CA GLY A 35 11.16 12.09 -2.09
C GLY A 35 11.15 11.35 -3.41
N GLU A 36 11.40 10.04 -3.35
CA GLU A 36 11.30 9.16 -4.49
C GLU A 36 9.83 9.26 -4.94
N PRO A 37 9.54 9.71 -6.17
CA PRO A 37 8.22 10.19 -6.58
C PRO A 37 7.14 9.09 -6.70
N GLY A 38 7.41 7.89 -6.17
CA GLY A 38 6.71 6.66 -6.50
C GLY A 38 7.14 6.12 -7.87
N PRO A 39 6.45 5.08 -8.37
CA PRO A 39 6.66 4.59 -9.72
C PRO A 39 6.32 5.66 -10.78
N ASP A 40 7.10 5.74 -11.86
CA ASP A 40 6.87 6.69 -12.95
C ASP A 40 5.66 6.26 -13.79
N PRO A 41 4.55 7.03 -13.78
CA PRO A 41 3.37 6.68 -14.57
C PRO A 41 3.64 6.70 -16.08
N SER A 42 4.55 7.56 -16.56
CA SER A 42 4.81 7.73 -17.99
C SER A 42 5.58 6.54 -18.56
N GLU A 43 6.56 6.02 -17.80
CA GLU A 43 7.28 4.80 -18.14
C GLU A 43 6.31 3.61 -18.23
N VAL A 44 5.49 3.43 -17.19
CA VAL A 44 4.51 2.34 -17.14
C VAL A 44 3.50 2.44 -18.28
N ASP A 45 2.99 3.64 -18.60
CA ASP A 45 2.08 3.85 -19.72
C ASP A 45 2.73 3.57 -21.08
N GLY A 46 4.00 3.91 -21.24
CA GLY A 46 4.78 3.57 -22.43
C GLY A 46 4.87 2.05 -22.62
N LEU A 47 5.18 1.31 -21.55
CA LEU A 47 5.31 -0.15 -21.58
C LEU A 47 3.97 -0.84 -21.83
N LEU A 48 2.88 -0.36 -21.21
CA LEU A 48 1.53 -0.87 -21.45
C LEU A 48 1.10 -0.70 -22.91
N ARG A 49 1.40 0.46 -23.52
CA ARG A 49 1.10 0.72 -24.94
C ARG A 49 1.92 -0.16 -25.89
N GLN A 50 3.15 -0.51 -25.50
CA GLN A 50 4.01 -1.43 -26.25
C GLN A 50 3.59 -2.90 -26.10
N GLY A 51 2.71 -3.22 -25.16
CA GLY A 51 2.30 -4.59 -24.86
C GLY A 51 3.26 -5.36 -23.95
N ASP A 52 4.30 -4.71 -23.43
CA ASP A 52 5.27 -5.34 -22.51
C ASP A 52 4.74 -5.30 -21.06
N MET A 53 3.78 -6.20 -20.79
CA MET A 53 3.06 -6.26 -19.51
C MET A 53 3.98 -6.58 -18.33
N LEU A 54 4.95 -7.49 -18.52
CA LEU A 54 5.82 -7.95 -17.44
C LEU A 54 6.81 -6.85 -17.02
N ARG A 55 7.37 -6.08 -17.97
CA ARG A 55 8.19 -4.92 -17.61
C ARG A 55 7.36 -3.82 -16.97
N ALA A 56 6.15 -3.55 -17.47
CA ALA A 56 5.23 -2.57 -16.86
C ALA A 56 4.93 -2.92 -15.40
N PHE A 57 4.73 -4.20 -15.10
CA PHE A 57 4.52 -4.72 -13.76
C PHE A 57 5.72 -4.50 -12.84
N HIS A 58 6.93 -4.86 -13.28
CA HIS A 58 8.14 -4.62 -12.48
C HIS A 58 8.41 -3.11 -12.28
N ALA A 59 8.18 -2.29 -13.30
CA ALA A 59 8.32 -0.84 -13.20
C ALA A 59 7.31 -0.23 -12.20
N ALA A 60 6.07 -0.71 -12.18
CA ALA A 60 5.04 -0.22 -11.27
C ALA A 60 5.32 -0.56 -9.79
N LEU A 61 5.98 -1.69 -9.52
CA LEU A 61 6.36 -2.09 -8.16
C LEU A 61 7.70 -1.47 -7.70
N ARG A 62 8.47 -0.88 -8.63
CA ARG A 62 9.73 -0.21 -8.32
C ARG A 62 9.47 1.11 -7.57
N ASN A 63 10.37 1.45 -6.65
CA ASN A 63 10.36 2.72 -5.90
C ASN A 63 9.01 3.01 -5.19
N SER A 64 8.42 1.99 -4.57
CA SER A 64 7.17 2.13 -3.83
C SER A 64 7.30 3.11 -2.65
N PRO A 65 6.37 4.06 -2.47
CA PRO A 65 6.47 5.13 -1.48
C PRO A 65 6.10 4.67 -0.05
N ILE A 66 6.84 3.69 0.50
CA ILE A 66 6.60 3.13 1.85
C ILE A 66 6.97 4.14 2.95
N ASN A 67 8.03 4.93 2.71
CA ASN A 67 8.62 5.83 3.72
C ASN A 67 8.09 7.27 3.66
N THR A 68 7.13 7.58 2.79
CA THR A 68 6.52 8.92 2.74
C THR A 68 5.29 9.03 3.62
N LYS A 69 5.08 10.20 4.20
CA LYS A 69 3.79 10.58 4.84
C LYS A 69 2.83 11.25 3.85
N ASN A 70 3.29 11.55 2.63
CA ASN A 70 2.47 12.23 1.63
C ASN A 70 1.46 11.25 1.01
N GLN A 71 0.19 11.38 1.42
CA GLN A 71 -0.90 10.53 0.94
C GLN A 71 -1.09 10.61 -0.58
N ALA A 72 -0.89 11.78 -1.20
CA ALA A 72 -1.08 11.95 -2.63
C ALA A 72 -0.08 11.11 -3.47
N VAL A 73 1.15 10.93 -2.97
CA VAL A 73 2.16 10.09 -3.63
C VAL A 73 1.78 8.61 -3.53
N LYS A 74 1.30 8.18 -2.35
CA LYS A 74 0.80 6.83 -2.10
C LYS A 74 -0.41 6.47 -2.97
N GLU A 75 -1.34 7.41 -3.13
CA GLU A 75 -2.50 7.24 -4.00
C GLU A 75 -2.12 7.20 -5.48
N ARG A 76 -1.17 8.04 -5.92
CA ARG A 76 -0.64 7.99 -7.28
C ARG A 76 0.02 6.63 -7.57
N ALA A 77 0.89 6.16 -6.68
CA ALA A 77 1.56 4.88 -6.81
C ALA A 77 0.55 3.71 -6.87
N GLN A 78 -0.46 3.73 -5.99
CA GLN A 78 -1.55 2.77 -6.02
C GLN A 78 -2.29 2.79 -7.38
N GLY A 79 -2.62 3.97 -7.90
CA GLY A 79 -3.30 4.09 -9.19
C GLY A 79 -2.49 3.49 -10.34
N VAL A 80 -1.17 3.69 -10.35
CA VAL A 80 -0.26 3.10 -11.34
C VAL A 80 -0.24 1.57 -11.23
N VAL A 81 -0.07 1.03 -10.03
CA VAL A 81 -0.04 -0.43 -9.81
C VAL A 81 -1.39 -1.05 -10.17
N LEU A 82 -2.50 -0.51 -9.68
CA LEU A 82 -3.83 -1.05 -9.94
C LEU A 82 -4.15 -1.06 -11.44
N LYS A 83 -3.78 0.00 -12.17
CA LYS A 83 -3.91 0.07 -13.63
C LYS A 83 -3.15 -1.06 -14.31
N VAL A 84 -1.94 -1.40 -13.86
CA VAL A 84 -1.21 -2.54 -14.43
C VAL A 84 -1.94 -3.84 -14.11
N LEU A 85 -2.29 -4.08 -12.84
CA LEU A 85 -2.95 -5.32 -12.42
C LEU A 85 -4.27 -5.59 -13.15
N THR A 86 -5.03 -4.55 -13.50
CA THR A 86 -6.30 -4.69 -14.23
C THR A 86 -6.14 -4.88 -15.74
N ASN A 87 -5.01 -4.49 -16.33
CA ASN A 87 -4.71 -4.71 -17.75
C ASN A 87 -4.12 -6.10 -18.04
N PHE A 88 -3.69 -6.82 -17.01
CA PHE A 88 -3.17 -8.18 -17.15
C PHE A 88 -4.24 -9.18 -17.57
N LYS A 89 -3.87 -10.12 -18.43
CA LYS A 89 -4.69 -11.30 -18.71
C LYS A 89 -4.53 -12.32 -17.59
N SER A 90 -5.62 -12.99 -17.20
CA SER A 90 -5.60 -14.01 -16.13
C SER A 90 -4.56 -15.12 -16.36
N SER A 91 -4.26 -15.46 -17.61
CA SER A 91 -3.26 -16.48 -17.98
C SER A 91 -1.81 -16.07 -17.71
N GLU A 92 -1.53 -14.76 -17.61
CA GLU A 92 -0.18 -14.20 -17.46
C GLU A 92 0.15 -13.85 -15.99
N ILE A 93 -0.87 -13.84 -15.11
CA ILE A 93 -0.73 -13.46 -13.69
C ILE A 93 0.26 -14.38 -12.97
N GLU A 94 0.12 -15.70 -13.13
CA GLU A 94 0.95 -16.66 -12.41
C GLU A 94 2.44 -16.50 -12.75
N GLN A 95 2.77 -16.31 -14.02
CA GLN A 95 4.14 -16.06 -14.47
C GLN A 95 4.70 -14.75 -13.89
N ALA A 96 3.90 -13.68 -13.85
CA ALA A 96 4.33 -12.39 -13.30
C ALA A 96 4.54 -12.45 -11.78
N VAL A 97 3.73 -13.21 -11.05
CA VAL A 97 3.94 -13.42 -9.61
C VAL A 97 5.23 -14.22 -9.37
N GLN A 98 5.48 -15.27 -10.17
CA GLN A 98 6.69 -16.09 -10.05
C GLN A 98 7.98 -15.35 -10.39
N SER A 99 7.92 -14.23 -11.13
CA SER A 99 9.10 -13.41 -11.43
C SER A 99 9.52 -12.48 -10.28
N LEU A 100 8.73 -12.39 -9.20
CA LEU A 100 9.05 -11.60 -8.02
C LEU A 100 9.89 -12.38 -7.01
N ASP A 101 10.76 -11.66 -6.30
CA ASP A 101 11.40 -12.16 -5.09
C ASP A 101 10.45 -12.10 -3.89
N ARG A 102 10.88 -12.64 -2.74
CA ARG A 102 10.05 -12.69 -1.53
C ARG A 102 9.56 -11.30 -1.09
N ASN A 103 10.41 -10.28 -1.20
CA ASN A 103 10.05 -8.91 -0.85
C ASN A 103 9.05 -8.32 -1.85
N GLY A 104 9.22 -8.61 -3.15
CA GLY A 104 8.28 -8.22 -4.19
C GLY A 104 6.89 -8.81 -3.99
N ILE A 105 6.78 -10.08 -3.55
CA ILE A 105 5.49 -10.70 -3.23
C ILE A 105 4.79 -9.99 -2.08
N ASP A 106 5.53 -9.66 -1.02
CA ASP A 106 4.96 -8.92 0.12
C ASP A 106 4.49 -7.52 -0.29
N LEU A 107 5.26 -6.85 -1.16
CA LEU A 107 4.90 -5.55 -1.69
C LEU A 107 3.65 -5.62 -2.58
N LEU A 108 3.57 -6.60 -3.46
CA LEU A 108 2.39 -6.87 -4.28
C LEU A 108 1.17 -7.11 -3.37
N MET A 109 1.32 -7.91 -2.32
CA MET A 109 0.23 -8.18 -1.38
C MET A 109 -0.27 -6.88 -0.71
N LYS A 110 0.62 -5.96 -0.31
CA LYS A 110 0.23 -4.64 0.21
C LYS A 110 -0.63 -3.86 -0.80
N TYR A 111 -0.24 -3.83 -2.06
CA TYR A 111 -1.00 -3.14 -3.11
C TYR A 111 -2.34 -3.81 -3.42
N ILE A 112 -2.44 -5.13 -3.33
CA ILE A 112 -3.71 -5.87 -3.49
C ILE A 112 -4.69 -5.46 -2.39
N TYR A 113 -4.26 -5.50 -1.12
CA TYR A 113 -5.12 -5.09 0.01
C TYR A 113 -5.53 -3.62 -0.09
N LYS A 114 -4.62 -2.74 -0.48
CA LYS A 114 -4.95 -1.33 -0.74
C LYS A 114 -5.93 -1.15 -1.90
N GLY A 115 -5.83 -1.98 -2.94
CA GLY A 115 -6.79 -2.01 -4.04
C GLY A 115 -8.20 -2.38 -3.58
N PHE A 116 -8.33 -3.30 -2.62
CA PHE A 116 -9.63 -3.67 -2.06
C PHE A 116 -10.30 -2.57 -1.23
N GLU A 117 -9.54 -1.59 -0.71
CA GLU A 117 -10.13 -0.45 0.03
C GLU A 117 -10.99 0.45 -0.86
N LYS A 118 -10.63 0.59 -2.14
CA LYS A 118 -11.29 1.48 -3.10
C LYS A 118 -11.63 0.70 -4.38
N PRO A 119 -12.65 -0.17 -4.34
CA PRO A 119 -13.03 -0.97 -5.49
C PRO A 119 -13.52 -0.08 -6.64
N THR A 120 -13.00 -0.31 -7.83
CA THR A 120 -13.51 0.20 -9.10
C THR A 120 -14.15 -0.93 -9.91
N GLU A 121 -14.83 -0.59 -11.02
CA GLU A 121 -15.53 -1.56 -11.85
C GLU A 121 -14.62 -2.75 -12.24
N ASN A 122 -15.06 -3.96 -11.91
CA ASN A 122 -14.36 -5.24 -12.12
C ASN A 122 -12.95 -5.39 -11.51
N SER A 123 -12.44 -4.38 -10.80
CA SER A 123 -11.10 -4.45 -10.16
C SER A 123 -11.02 -5.53 -9.09
N SER A 124 -12.05 -5.71 -8.27
CA SER A 124 -12.04 -6.70 -7.19
C SER A 124 -11.92 -8.13 -7.70
N ALA A 125 -12.54 -8.44 -8.85
CA ALA A 125 -12.49 -9.79 -9.43
C ALA A 125 -11.06 -10.16 -9.86
N VAL A 126 -10.38 -9.26 -10.56
CA VAL A 126 -8.98 -9.48 -10.98
C VAL A 126 -8.04 -9.45 -9.77
N LEU A 127 -8.25 -8.56 -8.79
CA LEU A 127 -7.45 -8.52 -7.57
C LEU A 127 -7.56 -9.81 -6.73
N LEU A 128 -8.72 -10.49 -6.74
CA LEU A 128 -8.85 -11.81 -6.11
C LEU A 128 -8.02 -12.88 -6.82
N GLN A 129 -7.91 -12.84 -8.15
CA GLN A 129 -7.02 -13.73 -8.91
C GLN A 129 -5.55 -13.46 -8.58
N TRP A 130 -5.15 -12.18 -8.52
CA TRP A 130 -3.81 -11.79 -8.09
C TRP A 130 -3.52 -12.26 -6.66
N HIS A 131 -4.49 -12.09 -5.75
CA HIS A 131 -4.35 -12.54 -4.37
C HIS A 131 -4.13 -14.06 -4.28
N GLU A 132 -4.91 -14.85 -5.02
CA GLU A 132 -4.75 -16.31 -5.07
C GLU A 132 -3.31 -16.70 -5.48
N LYS A 133 -2.78 -16.10 -6.54
CA LYS A 133 -1.43 -16.43 -7.04
C LYS A 133 -0.33 -15.91 -6.11
N ALA A 134 -0.47 -14.70 -5.57
CA ALA A 134 0.46 -14.15 -4.59
C ALA A 134 0.47 -14.96 -3.29
N LEU A 135 -0.69 -15.47 -2.85
CA LEU A 135 -0.80 -16.36 -1.70
C LEU A 135 -0.13 -17.72 -1.96
N ALA A 136 -0.27 -18.28 -3.17
CA ALA A 136 0.37 -19.54 -3.52
C ALA A 136 1.90 -19.47 -3.42
N VAL A 137 2.51 -18.32 -3.77
CA VAL A 137 3.97 -18.12 -3.72
C VAL A 137 4.43 -17.62 -2.34
N GLY A 138 3.74 -16.64 -1.76
CA GLY A 138 4.14 -15.99 -0.50
C GLY A 138 3.66 -16.68 0.77
N GLY A 139 2.69 -17.60 0.64
CA GLY A 139 2.00 -18.23 1.76
C GLY A 139 1.24 -17.24 2.65
N LEU A 140 0.69 -17.72 3.76
CA LEU A 140 -0.03 -16.86 4.72
C LEU A 140 0.88 -15.76 5.32
N GLY A 141 2.19 -15.98 5.34
CA GLY A 141 3.16 -15.02 5.85
C GLY A 141 3.16 -13.67 5.12
N SER A 142 2.88 -13.65 3.82
CA SER A 142 2.80 -12.38 3.06
C SER A 142 1.62 -11.53 3.52
N ILE A 143 0.48 -12.14 3.82
CA ILE A 143 -0.70 -11.48 4.39
C ILE A 143 -0.40 -10.97 5.81
N ILE A 144 0.20 -11.80 6.66
CA ILE A 144 0.57 -11.39 8.03
C ILE A 144 1.48 -10.16 8.00
N ARG A 145 2.44 -10.09 7.06
CA ARG A 145 3.32 -8.93 6.88
C ARG A 145 2.62 -7.69 6.32
N VAL A 146 1.46 -7.83 5.67
CA VAL A 146 0.59 -6.67 5.39
C VAL A 146 -0.04 -6.17 6.69
N LEU A 147 -0.66 -7.06 7.47
CA LEU A 147 -1.40 -6.72 8.70
C LEU A 147 -0.51 -6.14 9.81
N THR A 148 0.75 -6.55 9.88
CA THR A 148 1.69 -6.15 10.94
C THR A 148 2.55 -4.94 10.58
N ALA A 149 2.55 -4.50 9.33
CA ALA A 149 3.41 -3.40 8.89
C ALA A 149 2.90 -2.04 9.37
N ARG A 150 3.74 -1.32 10.13
CA ARG A 150 3.47 0.04 10.61
C ARG A 150 3.64 1.10 9.52
N LYS A 151 4.60 0.87 8.60
CA LYS A 151 4.80 1.66 7.37
C LYS A 151 4.29 0.86 6.18
N THR A 152 3.33 1.40 5.44
CA THR A 152 2.70 0.72 4.29
C THR A 152 2.48 1.68 3.12
N VAL A 153 2.14 1.10 1.96
CA VAL A 153 2.02 1.76 0.64
C VAL A 153 0.82 2.67 0.50
#